data_AF-A0A2I0VT58-F1
#
_entry.id   AF-A0A2I0VT58-F1
#
_cell.length_a   1.000
_cell.length_b   1.000
_cell.length_c   1.000
_cell.angle_alpha   90.00
_cell.angle_beta   90.00
_cell.angle_gamma   90.00
#
_symmetry.space_group_name_H-M   'P 1'
#
loop_
_entity.id
_entity.type
_entity.pdbx_description
1 polymer ?
#
loop_
_entity_poly.entity_id
_entity_poly.type
_entity_poly.pdbx_seq_one_letter_code
_entity_poly.pdbx_strand_id
1 'polypeptide(L)' 'MRGRAIQVFSRWMYYAGIPFNAVKYDSFPAMVESLGQFGPGMKPLSYHEVRVTYLKKEIGHTHELL' A
#
# COMPACT_ATOMS: atom_id res chain seq x y z
N MET A 1 8.39 -4.86 -18.19
CA MET A 1 7.33 -4.19 -17.41
C MET A 1 7.46 -4.46 -15.91
N ARG A 2 7.52 -5.72 -15.45
CA ARG A 2 7.70 -6.08 -14.03
C ARG A 2 8.95 -5.49 -13.35
N GLY A 3 10.13 -5.61 -13.98
CA GLY A 3 11.38 -5.08 -13.39
C GLY A 3 11.37 -3.57 -13.11
N ARG A 4 10.75 -2.78 -14.01
CA ARG A 4 10.59 -1.33 -13.82
C ARG A 4 9.65 -1.02 -12.66
N ALA A 5 8.54 -1.74 -12.54
CA ALA A 5 7.60 -1.58 -11.42
C ALA A 5 8.28 -1.87 -10.08
N ILE A 6 9.06 -2.95 -10.01
CA ILE A 6 9.85 -3.29 -8.81
C ILE A 6 10.84 -2.17 -8.47
N GLN A 7 11.60 -1.67 -9.45
CA GLN A 7 12.57 -0.60 -9.20
C GLN A 7 11.92 0.70 -8.68
N VAL A 8 10.79 1.10 -9.27
CA VAL A 8 10.05 2.29 -8.84
C VAL A 8 9.47 2.10 -7.42
N PHE A 9 8.89 0.93 -7.16
CA PHE A 9 8.36 0.58 -5.85
C PHE A 9 9.46 0.57 -4.77
N SER A 10 10.59 -0.08 -5.03
CA SER A 10 11.74 -0.11 -4.12
C SER A 10 12.30 1.29 -3.84
N ARG A 11 12.35 2.16 -4.85
CA ARG A 11 12.79 3.55 -4.67
C ARG A 11 11.82 4.35 -3.81
N TRP A 12 10.52 4.19 -4.02
CA TRP A 12 9.51 4.82 -3.19
C TRP A 12 9.60 4.34 -1.74
N MET A 13 9.72 3.02 -1.51
CA MET A 13 9.94 2.47 -0.16
C MET A 13 11.16 3.08 0.53
N TYR A 14 12.28 3.21 -0.19
CA TYR A 14 13.49 3.81 0.33
C TYR A 14 13.27 5.27 0.77
N TYR A 15 12.64 6.08 -0.07
CA TYR A 15 12.34 7.48 0.28
C TYR A 15 11.31 7.63 1.40
N ALA A 16 10.34 6.73 1.48
CA ALA A 16 9.31 6.73 2.53
C ALA A 16 9.79 6.09 3.84
N GLY A 17 11.00 5.54 3.90
CA GLY A 17 11.51 4.85 5.08
C GLY A 17 10.77 3.56 5.43
N ILE A 18 10.16 2.90 4.42
CA ILE A 18 9.41 1.66 4.65
C ILE A 18 10.39 0.49 4.78
N PRO A 19 10.35 -0.25 5.90
CA PRO A 19 11.18 -1.43 6.10
C PRO A 19 11.03 -2.48 5.00
N PHE A 20 12.13 -3.08 4.52
CA PHE A 20 12.08 -4.07 3.43
C PHE A 20 11.31 -5.35 3.79
N ASN A 21 11.24 -5.69 5.08
CA ASN A 21 10.43 -6.81 5.57
C ASN A 21 8.93 -6.58 5.38
N ALA A 22 8.47 -5.37 5.05
CA ALA A 22 7.07 -5.09 4.73
C ALA A 22 6.52 -5.94 3.57
N VAL A 23 7.37 -6.39 2.64
CA VAL A 23 6.94 -7.26 1.54
C VAL A 23 6.63 -8.70 1.97
N LYS A 24 6.95 -9.07 3.22
CA LYS A 24 6.72 -10.41 3.77
C LYS A 24 5.37 -10.56 4.48
N TYR A 25 4.63 -9.48 4.70
CA TYR A 25 3.30 -9.57 5.32
C TYR A 25 2.31 -10.22 4.35
N ASP A 26 1.41 -11.06 4.86
CA ASP A 26 0.37 -11.74 4.07
C ASP A 26 -0.59 -10.76 3.37
N SER A 27 -0.69 -9.53 3.87
CA SER A 27 -1.46 -8.45 3.24
C SER A 27 -0.80 -7.85 2.00
N PHE A 28 0.50 -8.09 1.79
CA PHE A 28 1.25 -7.46 0.70
C PHE A 28 0.76 -7.91 -0.71
N PRO A 29 0.55 -9.21 -0.99
CA PRO A 29 0.00 -9.64 -2.27
C PRO A 29 -1.37 -9.02 -2.58
N ALA A 30 -2.28 -8.96 -1.60
CA ALA A 30 -3.61 -8.38 -1.75
C ALA A 30 -3.55 -6.88 -2.08
N MET A 31 -2.62 -6.15 -1.45
CA MET A 31 -2.36 -4.74 -1.76
C MET A 31 -1.86 -4.56 -3.20
N VAL A 32 -0.90 -5.38 -3.64
CA VAL A 32 -0.36 -5.31 -5.01
C VAL A 32 -1.43 -5.63 -6.05
N GLU A 33 -2.25 -6.67 -5.82
CA GLU A 33 -3.35 -7.04 -6.70
C GLU A 33 -4.37 -5.90 -6.83
N SER A 34 -4.78 -5.32 -5.70
CA SER A 34 -5.74 -4.22 -5.67
C SER A 34 -5.25 -3.01 -6.48
N LEU A 35 -3.98 -2.60 -6.29
CA LEU A 35 -3.37 -1.53 -7.10
C LEU A 35 -3.27 -1.90 -8.58
N GLY A 36 -3.01 -3.17 -8.89
CA GLY A 36 -2.97 -3.68 -10.26
C GLY A 36 -4.32 -3.64 -10.97
N GLN A 37 -5.41 -3.95 -10.27
CA GLN A 37 -6.78 -3.93 -10.79
C GLN A 37 -7.24 -2.51 -11.15
N PHE A 38 -6.83 -1.48 -10.40
CA PHE A 38 -7.09 -0.08 -10.77
C PHE A 38 -6.42 0.29 -12.11
N GLY A 39 -5.22 -0.23 -12.37
CA GLY A 39 -4.49 -0.01 -13.61
C GLY A 39 -3.92 1.40 -13.77
N PRO A 40 -3.39 1.72 -14.97
CA PRO A 40 -2.81 3.02 -15.28
C PRO A 40 -3.84 4.16 -15.15
N GLY A 41 -3.47 5.26 -14.49
CA GLY A 41 -4.32 6.44 -14.33
C GLY A 41 -4.97 6.58 -12.96
N MET A 42 -4.75 5.62 -12.04
CA MET A 42 -5.07 5.81 -10.63
C MET A 42 -4.40 7.08 -10.11
N LYS A 43 -5.19 7.99 -9.55
CA LYS A 43 -4.65 9.16 -8.86
C LYS A 43 -3.92 8.69 -7.60
N PRO A 44 -2.75 9.25 -7.27
CA PRO A 44 -2.12 8.99 -5.99
C PRO A 44 -3.09 9.28 -4.85
N LEU A 45 -3.11 8.39 -3.84
CA LEU A 45 -3.90 8.60 -2.64
C LEU A 45 -3.46 9.91 -1.96
N SER A 46 -4.41 10.73 -1.55
CA SER A 46 -4.12 11.93 -0.78
C SER A 46 -3.82 11.58 0.68
N TYR A 47 -3.06 12.46 1.36
CA TYR A 47 -2.78 12.33 2.79
C TYR A 47 -4.07 12.23 3.62
N HIS A 48 -5.11 12.98 3.25
CA HIS A 48 -6.40 12.95 3.93
C HIS A 48 -7.13 11.62 3.74
N GLU A 49 -7.16 11.07 2.52
CA GLU A 49 -7.78 9.76 2.28
C GLU A 49 -7.11 8.68 3.11
N VAL A 50 -5.78 8.61 3.08
CA VAL A 50 -5.03 7.60 3.83
C VAL A 50 -5.24 7.77 5.33
N ARG A 51 -4.97 8.96 5.89
CA ARG A 51 -4.94 9.15 7.34
C ARG A 51 -6.32 9.24 7.98
N VAL A 52 -7.24 9.98 7.37
CA VAL A 52 -8.51 10.33 8.01
C VAL A 52 -9.57 9.28 7.74
N THR A 53 -9.61 8.76 6.51
CA THR A 53 -10.70 7.88 6.08
C THR A 53 -10.33 6.42 6.21
N TYR A 54 -9.26 5.97 5.52
CA TYR A 54 -9.00 4.54 5.39
C TYR A 54 -8.25 3.96 6.58
N LEU A 55 -7.21 4.63 7.09
CA LEU A 55 -6.46 4.10 8.24
C LEU A 55 -7.32 3.99 9.50
N LYS A 56 -8.26 4.92 9.72
CA LYS A 56 -9.22 4.82 10.84
C LYS A 56 -10.16 3.62 10.71
N LYS A 57 -10.58 3.28 9.49
CA LYS A 57 -11.40 2.09 9.24
C LYS A 57 -10.63 0.81 9.54
N GLU A 58 -9.38 0.71 9.10
CA GLU A 58 -8.53 -0.46 9.39
C GLU A 58 -8.27 -0.63 10.89
N ILE A 59 -8.06 0.46 11.63
CA ILE A 59 -7.92 0.42 13.09
C ILE A 59 -9.21 -0.10 13.75
N GLY A 60 -10.37 0.41 13.35
CA GLY A 60 -11.66 -0.04 13.86
C GLY A 60 -11.89 -1.52 13.58
N HIS A 61 -11.63 -1.96 12.35
CA HIS A 61 -11.76 -3.36 11.95
C HIS A 61 -10.83 -4.28 12.77
N THR A 62 -9.58 -3.86 12.99
CA THR A 62 -8.64 -4.62 13.82
C THR A 62 -9.13 -4.72 15.27
N HIS A 63 -9.79 -3.68 15.80
CA HIS A 63 -10.32 -3.69 17.17
C HIS A 63 -11.56 -4.57 17.32
N GLU A 64 -12.42 -4.65 16.29
CA GLU A 64 -13.61 -5.51 16.28
C GLU A 64 -13.28 -7.01 16.12
N LEU A 65 -12.12 -7.32 15.54
CA LEU A 65 -11.61 -8.69 15.37
C LEU A 65 -10.84 -9.22 16.61
N LEU A 66 -10.61 -8.37 17.61
CA LEU A 66 -9.96 -8.70 18.89
C LEU A 66 -10.98 -8.92 20.00
#